data_AF-A0A2I0BDE1-F1
#
_entry.id   AF-A0A2I0BDE1-F1
#
_cell.length_a   1.000
_cell.length_b   1.000
_cell.length_c   1.000
_cell.angle_alpha   90.00
_cell.angle_beta   90.00
_cell.angle_gamma   90.00
#
_symmetry.space_group_name_H-M   'P 1'
#
loop_
_entity.id
_entity.type
_entity.pdbx_description
1 polymer ?
#
loop_
_entity_poly.entity_id
_entity_poly.type
_entity_poly.pdbx_seq_one_letter_code
_entity_poly.pdbx_strand_id
1 'polypeptide(L)'
;MHRVFGATSLPFLRRLAPPLLPPPVAEGQQLQLFRGIRVKVFNGNLERALAIMERKMRSSGMERLIRRQSDHHIKNSEKRILARKNLELRIRSEELARKLRSIIVKKIRYVPNS
;
A
#
# COMPACT_ATOMS: atom_id res chain seq x y z
N MET A 1 83.84 15.06 11.75
CA MET A 1 83.17 16.36 11.46
C MET A 1 82.71 16.27 10.01
N HIS A 2 81.43 16.20 9.69
CA HIS A 2 80.54 17.35 9.59
C HIS A 2 79.07 16.91 9.72
N ARG A 3 78.30 17.72 10.45
CA ARG A 3 76.85 17.62 10.62
C ARG A 3 76.15 17.96 9.31
N VAL A 4 75.15 17.17 8.92
CA VAL A 4 74.20 17.52 7.86
C VAL A 4 72.97 18.15 8.52
N PHE A 5 72.75 19.43 8.23
CA PHE A 5 71.50 20.14 8.50
C PHE A 5 70.46 19.77 7.43
N GLY A 6 69.22 19.57 7.86
CA GLY A 6 68.09 19.37 6.96
C GLY A 6 66.78 19.38 7.73
N ALA A 7 66.36 20.57 8.15
CA ALA A 7 65.06 20.81 8.74
C ALA A 7 63.98 20.76 7.66
N THR A 8 63.01 19.85 7.77
CA THR A 8 61.76 19.88 7.01
C THR A 8 60.56 19.53 7.90
N SER A 9 59.88 20.59 8.32
CA SER A 9 58.42 20.74 8.46
C SER A 9 57.57 19.57 8.98
N LEU A 10 57.12 19.70 10.22
CA LEU A 10 55.82 19.19 10.69
C LEU A 10 54.68 19.98 9.98
N PRO A 11 53.49 19.39 9.69
CA PRO A 11 52.57 18.99 10.75
C PRO A 11 51.87 17.65 10.53
N PHE A 12 52.08 16.75 11.49
CA PHE A 12 51.21 15.65 11.85
C PHE A 12 49.87 16.19 12.39
N LEU A 13 49.01 16.70 11.50
CA LEU A 13 47.59 16.92 11.79
C LEU A 13 46.78 15.94 10.96
N ARG A 14 46.80 14.68 11.39
CA ARG A 14 45.83 13.67 10.98
C ARG A 14 44.48 14.11 11.54
N ARG A 15 43.74 14.91 10.77
CA ARG A 15 42.34 15.22 11.02
C ARG A 15 41.59 13.89 11.05
N LEU A 16 41.26 13.42 12.25
CA LEU A 16 40.27 12.36 12.44
C LEU A 16 38.99 12.87 11.78
N ALA A 17 38.65 12.31 10.63
CA ALA A 17 37.37 12.56 10.00
C ALA A 17 36.29 12.15 11.03
N PRO A 18 35.35 13.03 11.39
CA PRO A 18 34.23 12.63 12.23
C PRO A 18 33.45 11.52 11.51
N PRO A 19 32.81 10.58 12.22
CA PRO A 19 31.92 9.61 11.59
C PRO A 19 30.88 10.42 10.81
N LEU A 20 30.71 10.08 9.53
CA LEU A 20 29.66 10.65 8.70
C LEU A 20 28.34 10.43 9.43
N LEU A 21 27.84 11.47 10.10
CA LEU A 21 26.48 11.50 10.59
C LEU A 21 25.59 11.06 9.42
N PRO A 22 24.66 10.11 9.61
CA PRO A 22 23.72 9.77 8.54
C PRO A 22 23.10 11.07 8.05
N PRO A 23 22.96 11.28 6.73
CA PRO A 23 22.39 12.50 6.20
C PRO A 23 21.04 12.76 6.88
N PRO A 24 20.69 14.03 7.18
CA PRO A 24 19.38 14.34 7.73
C PRO A 24 18.35 13.73 6.78
N VAL A 25 17.63 12.72 7.29
CA VAL A 25 16.62 11.99 6.55
C VAL A 25 15.60 13.02 6.14
N ALA A 26 15.62 13.43 4.87
CA ALA A 26 14.66 14.38 4.34
C ALA A 26 13.27 13.88 4.74
N GLU A 27 12.40 14.73 5.29
CA GLU A 27 11.14 14.33 5.91
C GLU A 27 10.25 13.45 5.01
N GLY A 28 10.47 13.50 3.68
CA GLY A 28 9.85 12.60 2.70
C GLY A 28 10.33 11.14 2.71
N GLN A 29 11.55 10.82 3.16
CA GLN A 29 12.06 9.46 3.29
C GLN A 29 11.52 8.75 4.54
N GLN A 30 11.23 9.50 5.61
CA GLN A 30 10.65 8.95 6.84
C GLN A 30 9.24 8.38 6.60
N LEU A 31 8.49 8.95 5.64
CA LEU A 31 7.18 8.43 5.23
C LEU A 31 7.25 7.06 4.53
N GLN A 32 8.35 6.72 3.85
CA GLN A 32 8.49 5.46 3.10
C GLN A 32 8.72 4.24 4.00
N LEU A 33 9.21 4.43 5.23
CA LEU A 33 9.37 3.35 6.22
C LEU A 33 8.02 2.85 6.75
N PHE A 34 6.98 3.67 6.66
CA PHE A 34 5.68 3.29 7.16
C PHE A 34 4.81 2.62 6.10
N ARG A 35 5.01 1.32 5.93
CA ARG A 35 4.22 0.49 5.01
C ARG A 35 2.88 0.06 5.64
N GLY A 36 1.80 0.03 4.87
CA GLY A 36 0.50 -0.53 5.28
C GLY A 36 -0.65 0.48 5.46
N ILE A 37 -1.83 -0.05 5.80
CA ILE A 37 -3.06 0.73 6.01
C ILE A 37 -3.08 1.25 7.44
N ARG A 38 -3.02 2.58 7.60
CA ARG A 38 -3.00 3.24 8.91
C ARG A 38 -4.08 4.31 8.97
N VAL A 39 -4.61 4.51 10.17
CA VAL A 39 -5.62 5.54 10.47
C VAL A 39 -5.28 6.14 11.83
N LYS A 40 -5.27 7.47 11.91
CA LYS A 40 -5.15 8.19 13.19
C LYS A 40 -6.53 8.26 13.83
N VAL A 41 -6.61 7.95 15.12
CA VAL A 41 -7.85 8.14 15.90
C VAL A 41 -8.00 9.61 16.23
N PHE A 42 -9.13 10.19 15.86
CA PHE A 42 -9.47 11.58 16.18
C PHE A 42 -10.58 11.60 17.24
N ASN A 43 -10.50 12.55 18.18
CA ASN A 43 -11.52 12.82 19.19
C ASN A 43 -11.92 11.58 20.02
N GLY A 44 -10.98 10.68 20.28
CA GLY A 44 -11.23 9.42 21.01
C GLY A 44 -12.18 8.43 20.29
N ASN A 45 -12.60 8.69 19.05
CA ASN A 45 -13.57 7.85 18.35
C ASN A 45 -12.87 6.68 17.63
N LEU A 46 -12.65 5.60 18.38
CA LEU A 46 -12.02 4.38 17.89
C LEU A 46 -12.87 3.64 16.85
N GLU A 47 -14.18 3.52 17.06
CA GLU A 47 -15.09 2.80 16.16
C GLU A 47 -15.05 3.38 14.74
N ARG A 48 -15.10 4.71 14.63
CA ARG A 48 -15.00 5.39 13.34
C ARG A 48 -13.64 5.16 12.69
N ALA A 49 -12.57 5.18 13.47
CA ALA A 49 -11.22 4.91 12.95
C ALA A 49 -11.09 3.47 12.43
N LEU A 50 -11.65 2.49 13.14
CA LEU A 50 -11.70 1.09 12.74
C LEU A 50 -12.55 0.88 11.48
N ALA A 51 -13.73 1.51 11.39
CA ALA A 51 -14.57 1.44 10.20
C ALA A 51 -13.86 2.01 8.95
N ILE A 52 -13.12 3.11 9.12
CA ILE A 52 -12.31 3.69 8.04
C ILE A 52 -11.16 2.74 7.66
N MET A 53 -10.49 2.12 8.64
CA MET A 53 -9.42 1.16 8.41
C MET A 53 -9.92 -0.07 7.66
N GLU A 54 -11.05 -0.65 8.09
CA GLU A 54 -11.71 -1.78 7.45
C GLU A 54 -12.10 -1.45 6.01
N ARG A 55 -12.74 -0.30 5.78
CA ARG A 55 -13.11 0.15 4.43
C ARG A 55 -11.88 0.24 3.52
N LYS A 56 -10.78 0.86 4.00
CA LYS A 56 -9.53 0.98 3.25
C LYS A 56 -8.91 -0.39 2.97
N MET A 57 -8.96 -1.32 3.93
CA MET A 57 -8.48 -2.71 3.81
C MET A 57 -9.29 -3.53 2.81
N ARG A 58 -10.61 -3.35 2.80
CA ARG A 58 -11.51 -4.03 1.86
C ARG A 58 -11.32 -3.50 0.44
N SER A 59 -11.23 -2.17 0.28
CA SER A 59 -11.06 -1.54 -1.04
C SER A 59 -9.70 -1.82 -1.66
N SER A 60 -8.63 -1.93 -0.87
CA SER A 60 -7.31 -2.34 -1.36
C SER A 60 -7.25 -3.80 -1.79
N GLY A 61 -8.30 -4.58 -1.50
CA GLY A 61 -8.35 -6.01 -1.78
C GLY A 61 -7.57 -6.87 -0.77
N MET A 62 -6.96 -6.26 0.26
CA MET A 62 -6.15 -6.97 1.25
C MET A 62 -6.98 -7.99 2.03
N GLU A 63 -8.22 -7.66 2.40
CA GLU A 63 -9.15 -8.60 3.05
C GLU A 63 -9.34 -9.87 2.19
N ARG A 64 -9.45 -9.71 0.87
CA ARG A 64 -9.61 -10.85 -0.05
C ARG A 64 -8.33 -11.67 -0.15
N LEU A 65 -7.16 -11.03 -0.13
CA LEU A 65 -5.88 -11.74 -0.17
C LEU A 65 -5.68 -12.58 1.10
N ILE A 66 -5.94 -11.99 2.27
CA ILE A 66 -5.85 -12.68 3.57
C ILE A 66 -6.83 -13.87 3.61
N ARG A 67 -8.10 -13.65 3.26
CA ARG A 67 -9.11 -14.73 3.27
C ARG A 67 -8.88 -15.82 2.23
N ARG A 68 -8.24 -15.49 1.10
CA ARG A 68 -7.93 -16.43 0.02
C ARG A 68 -6.61 -17.16 0.22
N GLN A 69 -5.88 -16.86 1.29
CA GLN A 69 -4.67 -17.59 1.64
C GLN A 69 -5.05 -19.06 1.79
N SER A 70 -4.62 -19.88 0.84
CA SER A 70 -4.96 -21.30 0.79
C SER A 70 -4.00 -22.06 1.70
N ASP A 71 -4.54 -22.85 2.62
CA ASP A 71 -3.74 -23.76 3.45
C ASP A 71 -3.09 -24.89 2.62
N HIS A 72 -3.62 -25.14 1.42
CA HIS A 72 -3.17 -26.19 0.52
C HIS A 72 -2.78 -25.69 -0.88
N HIS A 73 -1.90 -26.44 -1.54
CA HIS A 73 -1.46 -26.13 -2.89
C HIS A 73 -2.54 -26.46 -3.93
N ILE A 74 -2.86 -25.48 -4.77
CA ILE A 74 -3.72 -25.64 -5.95
C ILE A 74 -2.84 -25.73 -7.20
N LYS A 75 -3.03 -26.76 -8.02
CA LYS A 75 -2.29 -26.95 -9.27
C LYS A 75 -2.67 -25.89 -10.32
N ASN A 76 -1.78 -25.65 -11.30
CA ASN A 76 -2.00 -24.61 -12.31
C ASN A 76 -3.23 -24.85 -13.20
N SER A 77 -3.56 -26.11 -13.50
CA SER A 77 -4.77 -26.49 -14.23
C SER A 77 -6.04 -26.02 -13.51
N GLU A 78 -6.12 -26.26 -12.21
CA GLU A 78 -7.23 -25.85 -11.36
C GLU A 78 -7.30 -24.33 -11.20
N LYS A 79 -6.15 -23.66 -11.03
CA LYS A 79 -6.08 -22.19 -11.00
C LYS A 79 -6.71 -21.57 -12.25
N ARG A 80 -6.44 -22.12 -13.45
CA ARG A 80 -7.04 -21.66 -14.71
C ARG A 80 -8.56 -21.83 -14.73
N ILE A 81 -9.06 -22.97 -14.25
CA ILE A 81 -10.50 -23.24 -14.18
C ILE A 81 -11.17 -22.26 -13.20
N LEU A 82 -10.59 -22.03 -12.02
CA LEU A 82 -11.11 -21.08 -11.03
C LEU A 82 -11.13 -19.64 -11.58
N ALA A 83 -10.07 -19.22 -12.28
CA ALA A 83 -10.02 -17.91 -12.92
C ALA A 83 -11.14 -17.74 -13.95
N ARG A 84 -11.37 -18.76 -14.81
CA ARG A 84 -12.45 -18.75 -15.80
C ARG A 84 -13.83 -18.66 -15.14
N LYS A 85 -14.09 -19.48 -14.11
CA LYS A 85 -15.36 -19.45 -13.37
C LYS A 85 -15.61 -18.09 -12.71
N ASN A 86 -14.59 -17.51 -12.10
CA ASN A 86 -14.69 -16.17 -11.49
C ASN A 86 -14.97 -15.07 -12.51
N LEU A 87 -14.35 -15.15 -13.70
CA LEU A 87 -14.61 -14.21 -14.79
C LEU A 87 -16.07 -14.31 -15.25
N GLU A 88 -16.57 -15.52 -15.45
CA GLU A 88 -17.95 -15.75 -15.87
C GLU A 88 -18.96 -15.23 -14.82
N LEU A 89 -18.73 -15.51 -13.54
CA LEU A 89 -19.56 -14.97 -12.45
C LEU A 89 -19.59 -13.44 -12.45
N ARG A 90 -18.43 -12.81 -12.66
CA ARG A 90 -18.34 -11.35 -12.76
C ARG A 90 -19.17 -10.83 -13.93
N ILE A 91 -19.00 -11.38 -15.14
CA ILE A 91 -19.74 -10.96 -16.34
C ILE A 91 -21.25 -11.08 -16.11
N ARG A 92 -21.71 -12.24 -15.60
CA ARG A 92 -23.14 -12.46 -15.29
C ARG A 92 -23.68 -11.43 -14.30
N SER A 93 -22.92 -11.11 -13.25
CA SER A 93 -23.33 -10.09 -12.26
C SER A 93 -23.39 -8.68 -12.86
N GLU A 94 -22.47 -8.33 -13.74
CA GLU A 94 -22.45 -7.03 -14.41
C GLU A 94 -23.62 -6.87 -15.38
N GLU A 95 -23.92 -7.92 -16.16
CA GLU A 95 -25.07 -7.96 -17.06
C GLU A 95 -26.39 -7.82 -16.30
N LEU A 96 -26.55 -8.57 -15.20
CA LEU A 96 -27.72 -8.47 -14.32
C LEU A 96 -27.86 -7.05 -13.77
N ALA A 97 -26.78 -6.45 -13.28
CA ALA A 97 -26.80 -5.07 -12.78
C ALA A 97 -27.16 -4.04 -13.86
N ARG A 98 -26.77 -4.25 -15.12
CA ARG A 98 -27.19 -3.40 -16.25
C ARG A 98 -28.69 -3.56 -16.53
N LYS A 99 -29.21 -4.78 -16.52
CA LYS A 99 -30.66 -5.07 -16.71
C LYS A 99 -31.50 -4.44 -15.60
N LEU A 100 -31.08 -4.60 -14.34
CA LEU A 100 -31.78 -4.01 -13.20
C LEU A 100 -31.79 -2.47 -13.26
N ARG A 101 -30.65 -1.85 -13.60
CA ARG A 101 -30.59 -0.39 -13.79
C ARG A 101 -31.55 0.09 -14.89
N SER A 102 -31.65 -0.62 -16.01
CA SER A 102 -32.55 -0.22 -17.08
C SER A 102 -34.03 -0.34 -16.67
N ILE A 103 -34.39 -1.37 -15.90
CA ILE A 103 -35.74 -1.55 -15.35
C ILE A 103 -36.08 -0.43 -14.37
N ILE A 104 -35.18 -0.12 -13.42
CA ILE A 104 -35.38 0.95 -12.43
C ILE A 104 -35.56 2.30 -13.13
N VAL A 105 -34.70 2.64 -14.09
CA VAL A 105 -34.81 3.90 -14.84
C VAL A 105 -36.09 3.97 -15.67
N LYS A 106 -36.54 2.86 -16.27
CA LYS A 106 -37.84 2.80 -16.95
C LYS A 106 -38.99 3.04 -15.96
N LYS A 107 -38.93 2.45 -14.77
CA LYS A 107 -39.97 2.61 -13.74
C LYS A 107 -40.06 4.05 -13.26
N ILE A 108 -38.93 4.68 -12.91
CA ILE A 108 -38.89 6.06 -12.40
C ILE A 108 -39.40 7.07 -13.44
N ARG A 109 -38.99 6.92 -14.72
CA ARG A 109 -39.43 7.83 -15.79
C ARG A 109 -40.94 7.77 -16.08
N TYR A 110 -41.61 6.67 -15.74
CA TYR A 110 -43.04 6.50 -15.99
C TYR A 110 -43.90 6.88 -14.76
N VAL A 111 -43.30 7.16 -13.60
CA VAL A 111 -44.07 7.72 -12.47
C VAL A 111 -44.38 9.17 -12.83
N PRO A 112 -45.65 9.56 -13.06
CA PRO A 112 -45.99 10.95 -13.28
C PRO A 112 -45.66 11.71 -12.00
N ASN A 113 -44.91 12.81 -12.12
CA ASN A 113 -44.68 13.75 -11.04
C ASN A 113 -46.07 14.22 -10.56
N SER A 114 -46.47 13.76 -9.38
CA SER A 114 -47.68 14.24 -8.69
C SER A 114 -47.35 15.51 -7.93
#